data_AF-A0AA95F0Q1-F1
#
_entry.id   AF-A0AA95F0Q1-F1
#
_cell.length_a   1.000
_cell.length_b   1.000
_cell.length_c   1.000
_cell.angle_alpha   90.00
_cell.angle_beta   90.00
_cell.angle_gamma   90.00
#
_symmetry.space_group_name_H-M   'P 1'
#
loop_
_entity.id
_entity.type
_entity.pdbx_description
1 polymer ?
#
loop_
_entity_poly.entity_id
_entity_poly.type
_entity_poly.pdbx_seq_one_letter_code
_entity_poly.pdbx_strand_id
1 'polypeptide(L)' 'MAYASMLIGFGMFAIGLFNAPFELNVKGYYIAVILLISFSAIVVQKVTRDNAEDQDMMAEQEYRRNTQA' A
#
# COMPACT_ATOMS: atom_id res chain seq x y z
N MET A 1 10.29 3.76 7.77
CA MET A 1 9.29 3.95 8.86
C MET A 1 7.88 3.48 8.48
N ALA A 2 7.44 3.61 7.22
CA ALA A 2 6.10 3.19 6.76
C ALA A 2 5.76 1.70 7.02
N TYR A 3 6.73 0.79 6.85
CA TYR A 3 6.52 -0.64 7.11
C TYR A 3 6.31 -0.96 8.60
N ALA A 4 6.97 -0.22 9.50
CA ALA A 4 6.79 -0.39 10.94
C ALA A 4 5.39 0.08 11.39
N SER A 5 4.91 1.22 10.89
CA SER A 5 3.55 1.70 11.16
C SER A 5 2.48 0.75 10.60
N MET A 6 2.73 0.15 9.44
CA MET A 6 1.82 -0.85 8.86
C MET A 6 1.73 -2.10 9.74
N LEU A 7 2.86 -2.65 10.21
CA LEU A 7 2.87 -3.80 11.11
C LEU A 7 2.17 -3.52 12.45
N ILE A 8 2.38 -2.33 13.01
CA ILE A 8 1.70 -1.91 14.25
C ILE A 8 0.19 -1.82 14.03
N GLY A 9 -0.26 -1.24 12.92
CA GLY A 9 -1.68 -1.15 12.57
C GLY A 9 -2.35 -2.52 12.40
N PHE A 10 -1.69 -3.44 11.69
CA PHE A 10 -2.15 -4.83 11.56
C PHE A 10 -2.20 -5.55 12.92
N GLY A 11 -1.19 -5.35 13.77
CA GLY A 11 -1.15 -5.92 15.12
C GLY A 11 -2.31 -5.41 15.99
N MET A 12 -2.57 -4.10 15.97
CA MET A 12 -3.71 -3.51 16.69
C MET A 12 -5.05 -4.06 16.19
N PHE A 13 -5.23 -4.20 14.88
CA PHE A 13 -6.44 -4.80 14.31
C PHE A 13 -6.61 -6.25 14.75
N ALA A 14 -5.56 -7.07 14.69
CA ALA A 14 -5.61 -8.47 15.09
C ALA A 14 -5.96 -8.63 16.58
N ILE A 15 -5.37 -7.82 17.46
CA ILE A 15 -5.69 -7.81 18.90
C ILE A 15 -7.15 -7.42 19.14
N GLY A 16 -7.62 -6.34 18.49
CA GLY A 16 -9.00 -5.88 18.61
C GLY A 16 -10.02 -6.94 18.14
N LEU A 17 -9.73 -7.60 17.01
CA LEU A 17 -10.60 -8.64 16.47
C LEU A 17 -10.60 -9.92 17.33
N PHE A 18 -9.46 -10.27 17.95
CA PHE A 18 -9.37 -11.40 18.86
C PHE A 18 -10.24 -11.19 20.10
N ASN A 19 -10.20 -9.98 20.68
CA ASN A 19 -10.97 -9.64 21.89
C ASN A 19 -12.46 -9.36 21.63
N ALA A 20 -12.86 -9.07 20.40
CA ALA A 20 -14.24 -8.76 20.08
C ALA A 20 -15.18 -9.97 20.28
N PRO A 21 -16.35 -9.82 20.93
CA PRO A 21 -17.32 -10.89 21.14
C PRO A 21 -18.21 -11.08 19.90
N PHE A 22 -17.60 -11.29 18.73
CA PHE A 22 -18.31 -11.54 17.47
C PHE A 22 -18.34 -13.03 17.12
N GLU A 23 -19.39 -13.45 16.43
CA GLU A 23 -19.47 -14.76 15.80
C GLU A 23 -18.33 -14.96 14.78
N LEU A 24 -17.96 -16.22 14.55
CA LEU A 24 -16.80 -16.58 13.73
C LEU A 24 -16.97 -16.16 12.26
N ASN A 25 -18.20 -16.17 11.76
CA ASN A 25 -18.58 -15.68 10.43
C ASN A 25 -18.23 -14.19 10.25
N VAL A 26 -18.58 -13.34 11.22
CA VAL A 26 -18.35 -11.89 11.23
C VAL A 26 -16.88 -11.61 11.37
N LYS A 27 -16.16 -12.33 12.25
CA LYS A 27 -14.70 -12.19 12.37
C LYS A 27 -14.00 -12.53 11.05
N GLY A 28 -14.41 -13.59 10.37
CA GLY A 28 -13.88 -13.97 9.06
C GLY A 28 -14.11 -12.89 7.99
N TYR A 29 -15.29 -12.26 8.00
CA TYR A 29 -15.60 -11.14 7.09
C TYR A 29 -14.64 -9.97 7.29
N TYR A 30 -14.38 -9.56 8.54
CA TYR A 30 -13.43 -8.47 8.83
C TYR A 30 -11.99 -8.79 8.39
N ILE A 31 -11.55 -10.04 8.53
CA ILE A 31 -10.23 -10.48 8.03
C ILE A 31 -10.17 -10.37 6.51
N ALA A 32 -11.20 -10.84 5.80
CA ALA A 32 -11.24 -10.76 4.33
C ALA A 32 -11.20 -9.30 3.84
N VAL A 33 -11.95 -8.41 4.49
CA VAL A 33 -11.98 -6.98 4.14
C VAL A 33 -10.61 -6.32 4.34
N ILE A 34 -9.94 -6.53 5.49
CA ILE A 34 -8.65 -5.89 5.71
C ILE A 34 -7.57 -6.40 4.75
N LEU A 35 -7.62 -7.68 4.37
CA LEU A 35 -6.73 -8.23 3.34
C LEU A 35 -6.95 -7.56 1.99
N LEU A 36 -8.21 -7.38 1.58
CA LEU A 36 -8.57 -6.74 0.32
C LEU A 36 -8.11 -5.27 0.28
N ILE A 37 -8.38 -4.52 1.36
CA ILE A 37 -7.97 -3.11 1.50
C ILE A 37 -6.44 -3.00 1.46
N SER A 38 -5.74 -3.88 2.16
CA SER A 38 -4.28 -3.83 2.23
C SER A 38 -3.63 -4.18 0.90
N PHE A 39 -4.17 -5.16 0.19
CA PHE A 39 -3.74 -5.47 -1.18
C PHE A 39 -3.91 -4.25 -2.09
N SER A 40 -5.10 -3.62 -2.08
CA SER A 40 -5.38 -2.41 -2.86
C SER A 40 -4.39 -1.27 -2.53
N ALA A 41 -4.15 -1.01 -1.24
CA ALA A 41 -3.22 0.03 -0.80
C ALA A 41 -1.79 -0.21 -1.29
N ILE A 42 -1.29 -1.45 -1.25
CA ILE A 42 0.06 -1.79 -1.75
C ILE A 42 0.15 -1.58 -3.26
N VAL A 43 -0.87 -1.96 -4.03
CA VAL A 43 -0.90 -1.76 -5.48
C VAL A 43 -0.83 -0.27 -5.82
N VAL A 44 -1.61 0.56 -5.12
CA VAL A 44 -1.59 2.02 -5.32
C VAL A 44 -0.24 2.62 -4.96
N GLN A 45 0.39 2.16 -3.87
CA GLN A 45 1.74 2.61 -3.49
C GLN A 45 2.77 2.27 -4.58
N LYS A 46 2.68 1.09 -5.20
CA LYS A 46 3.55 0.72 -6.33
C LYS A 46 3.32 1.61 -7.53
N VAL A 47 2.07 1.75 -7.99
CA VAL A 47 1.73 2.59 -9.14
C VAL A 47 2.17 4.03 -8.94
N THR A 48 2.01 4.57 -7.72
CA THR A 48 2.43 5.94 -7.40
C THR A 48 3.94 6.10 -7.47
N ARG A 49 4.70 5.12 -6.96
CA ARG A 49 6.17 5.12 -7.06
C ARG A 49 6.62 4.99 -8.51
N ASP A 50 6.05 4.04 -9.23
CA ASP A 50 6.45 3.75 -10.61
C ASP A 50 6.15 4.97 -11.52
N ASN A 51 5.01 5.66 -11.32
CA ASN A 51 4.71 6.92 -12.02
C ASN A 51 5.71 8.04 -11.70
N ALA A 52 6.25 8.10 -10.48
CA ALA A 52 7.25 9.09 -10.11
C ALA A 52 8.59 8.79 -10.79
N GLU A 53 9.01 7.52 -10.82
CA GLU A 53 10.20 7.06 -11.55
C GLU A 53 10.07 7.36 -13.06
N ASP A 54 8.90 7.13 -13.65
CA ASP A 54 8.63 7.44 -15.06
C ASP A 54 8.76 8.94 -15.39
N GLN A 55 8.29 9.82 -14.49
CA GLN A 55 8.41 11.27 -14.68
C GLN A 55 9.86 11.74 -14.71
N ASP A 56 10.69 11.22 -13.79
CA ASP A 56 12.11 11.55 -13.72
C ASP A 56 12.85 11.08 -14.98
N MET A 57 12.56 9.87 -15.47
CA MET A 57 13.14 9.34 -16.71
C MET A 57 12.78 10.19 -17.94
N MET A 58 11.53 10.64 -18.05
CA MET A 58 11.08 11.48 -19.16
C MET A 58 11.78 12.85 -19.15
N ALA A 59 11.97 13.44 -17.98
CA ALA A 59 12.68 14.71 -17.83
C ALA A 59 14.17 14.58 -18.21
N GLU A 60 14.83 13.48 -17.81
CA GLU A 60 16.21 13.19 -18.22
C GLU A 60 16.34 12.98 -19.73
N GLN A 61 15.38 12.28 -20.35
CA GLN A 61 15.36 12.10 -21.81
C GLN A 61 15.22 13.43 -22.55
N GLU A 62 14.34 14.31 -22.09
CA GLU A 62 14.15 15.64 -22.67
C GLU A 62 15.42 16.49 -22.57
N TYR A 63 16.07 16.52 -21.39
CA TYR A 63 17.36 17.17 -21.20
C TYR A 63 18.43 16.64 -22.16
N ARG A 64 18.54 15.32 -22.29
CA ARG A 64 19.49 14.68 -23.21
C ARG A 64 19.22 15.02 -24.66
N ARG A 65 17.95 15.07 -25.08
CA ARG A 65 17.59 15.50 -26.44
C ARG A 65 17.97 16.96 -26.71
N ASN A 66 17.67 17.86 -25.77
CA ASN A 66 17.95 19.29 -25.94
C ASN A 66 19.45 19.62 -25.91
N THR A 67 20.27 18.78 -25.25
CA THR A 67 21.74 18.96 -25.21
C THR A 67 22.43 18.34 -26.44
N GLN A 68 21.77 17.42 -27.14
CA GLN A 68 22.28 16.76 -28.34
C GLN A 68 21.80 17.41 -29.64
N ALA A 69 20.89 18.39 -29.56
CA ALA A 69 20.39 19.20 -30.67
C ALA A 69 21.19 20.49 -30.79
#